data_AF-A0A7Y9US91-F1
#
_entry.id   AF-A0A7Y9US91-F1
#
_cell.length_a   1.000
_cell.length_b   1.000
_cell.length_c   1.000
_cell.angle_alpha   90.00
_cell.angle_beta   90.00
_cell.angle_gamma   90.00
#
_symmetry.space_group_name_H-M   'P 1'
#
loop_
_entity.id
_entity.type
_entity.pdbx_description
1 polymer ?
#
loop_
_entity_poly.entity_id
_entity_poly.type
_entity_poly.pdbx_seq_one_letter_code
_entity_poly.pdbx_strand_id
1 'polypeptide(L)'
;MTDSPSSSGSRTPTTRHTVVVPASINMVSLLGPNDEHLNRIEQAFDADVHVRGNQITFHGEPAEIALAERLLEELVTLIRTGQGISDETVERIVGMLRTETSERPADVLSLNILSNRGRTIRPKTLNQKRYVDSIDNHTITFGIGPAGTGKTYLAMAKAVQALQAKDVSRIILTRPAVEAGERLGYLPGTLTEKIDPYLRPLYDALHDMLDPELIPKLLAAGTIEVAPLAFMRGRSLNDAFIILDEAQNTSPEQMKMFLTRLGFGSKIVVTGDTTQVDLPSGIKSGLRVVEGILDDVQDISFNRLTAHDVVRHRLVGKIVAAYDTYDAKGERR
;
A
#
# COMPACT_ATOMS: atom_id res chain seq x y z
N MET A 1 -24.11 44.26 47.99
CA MET A 1 -24.70 43.55 46.83
C MET A 1 -23.80 43.78 45.64
N THR A 2 -22.99 42.78 45.30
CA THR A 2 -22.50 42.48 43.94
C THR A 2 -21.89 41.09 44.04
N ASP A 3 -22.76 40.08 44.03
CA ASP A 3 -22.36 38.69 43.79
C ASP A 3 -21.99 38.57 42.31
N SER A 4 -20.73 38.21 42.05
CA SER A 4 -20.28 37.76 40.73
C SER A 4 -20.56 36.26 40.62
N PRO A 5 -21.21 35.78 39.55
CA PRO A 5 -21.49 34.37 39.39
C PRO A 5 -20.20 33.62 39.08
N SER A 6 -19.89 32.61 39.90
CA SER A 6 -18.87 31.61 39.62
C SER A 6 -19.25 30.86 38.35
N SER A 7 -18.37 30.88 37.35
CA SER A 7 -18.46 30.04 36.18
C SER A 7 -18.27 28.58 36.61
N SER A 8 -19.37 27.84 36.65
CA SER A 8 -19.35 26.38 36.74
C SER A 8 -18.74 25.82 35.45
N GLY A 9 -17.43 25.61 35.45
CA GLY A 9 -16.77 24.79 34.43
C GLY A 9 -17.42 23.40 34.44
N SER A 10 -18.02 23.00 33.33
CA SER A 10 -18.50 21.64 33.13
C SER A 10 -17.30 20.70 33.28
N ARG A 11 -17.19 20.01 34.42
CA ARG A 11 -16.24 18.91 34.57
C ARG A 11 -16.72 17.80 33.65
N THR A 12 -16.08 17.66 32.48
CA THR A 12 -16.20 16.48 31.65
C THR A 12 -15.95 15.25 32.52
N PRO A 13 -16.81 14.22 32.50
CA PRO A 13 -16.62 13.05 33.36
C PRO A 13 -15.33 12.33 32.96
N THR A 14 -14.29 12.48 33.77
CA THR A 14 -13.03 11.77 33.60
C THR A 14 -13.24 10.33 34.04
N THR A 15 -13.17 9.42 33.08
CA THR A 15 -13.28 7.98 33.34
C THR A 15 -11.89 7.43 33.63
N ARG A 16 -11.81 6.40 34.49
CA ARG A 16 -10.60 5.65 34.74
C ARG A 16 -10.80 4.23 34.26
N HIS A 17 -9.88 3.73 33.43
CA HIS A 17 -9.89 2.34 32.97
C HIS A 17 -8.50 1.73 33.11
N THR A 18 -8.42 0.45 33.49
CA THR A 18 -7.15 -0.25 33.68
C THR A 18 -7.13 -1.52 32.86
N VAL A 19 -6.15 -1.63 31.96
CA VAL A 19 -5.89 -2.80 31.12
C VAL A 19 -4.71 -3.57 31.72
N VAL A 20 -4.87 -4.88 31.88
CA VAL A 20 -3.81 -5.78 32.36
C VAL A 20 -3.18 -6.49 31.16
N VAL A 21 -1.94 -6.14 30.85
CA VAL A 21 -1.19 -6.77 29.77
C VAL A 21 -0.83 -8.21 30.18
N PRO A 22 -1.08 -9.22 29.33
CA PRO A 22 -0.73 -10.61 29.63
C PRO A 22 0.77 -10.77 29.93
N ALA A 23 1.12 -11.55 30.96
CA ALA A 23 2.51 -11.75 31.39
C ALA A 23 3.41 -12.37 30.30
N SER A 24 2.83 -12.99 29.27
CA SER A 24 3.55 -13.50 28.09
C SER A 24 4.10 -12.40 27.18
N ILE A 25 3.66 -11.14 27.36
CA ILE A 25 4.07 -10.00 26.54
C ILE A 25 5.18 -9.25 27.28
N ASN A 26 6.28 -9.01 26.58
CA ASN A 26 7.34 -8.17 27.09
C ASN A 26 6.91 -6.70 27.06
N MET A 27 6.85 -6.05 28.23
CA MET A 27 6.44 -4.64 28.34
C MET A 27 7.38 -3.70 27.60
N VAL A 28 8.68 -3.99 27.51
CA VAL A 28 9.64 -3.17 26.74
C VAL A 28 9.31 -3.22 25.25
N SER A 29 8.88 -4.39 24.74
CA SER A 29 8.45 -4.52 23.35
C SER A 29 7.13 -3.79 23.06
N LEU A 30 6.25 -3.65 24.06
CA LEU A 30 4.97 -2.96 23.93
C LEU A 30 5.10 -1.43 24.06
N LEU A 31 5.88 -0.96 25.04
CA LEU A 31 6.05 0.45 25.37
C LEU A 31 7.17 1.12 24.56
N GLY A 32 8.04 0.31 23.95
CA GLY A 32 9.18 0.76 23.17
C GLY A 32 10.41 1.09 24.03
N PRO A 33 11.62 1.12 23.43
CA PRO A 33 12.82 1.58 24.11
C PRO A 33 12.67 3.06 24.53
N ASN A 34 13.07 3.38 25.77
CA ASN A 34 12.89 4.71 26.36
C ASN A 34 11.44 5.23 26.29
N ASP A 35 10.46 4.32 26.38
CA ASP A 35 9.02 4.63 26.36
C ASP A 35 8.56 5.35 25.08
N GLU A 36 9.25 5.18 23.95
CA GLU A 36 8.92 5.87 22.69
C GLU A 36 7.49 5.58 22.19
N HIS A 37 7.00 4.34 22.31
CA HIS A 37 5.63 3.99 21.91
C HIS A 37 4.61 4.51 22.92
N LEU A 38 4.93 4.50 24.22
CA LEU A 38 4.06 5.08 25.25
C LEU A 38 3.85 6.57 25.01
N ASN A 39 4.93 7.33 24.81
CA ASN A 39 4.86 8.75 24.46
C ASN A 39 4.02 8.99 23.19
N ARG A 40 4.06 8.05 22.24
CA ARG A 40 3.25 8.09 21.01
C ARG A 40 1.76 7.91 21.31
N ILE A 41 1.42 6.97 22.19
CA ILE A 41 0.05 6.69 22.62
C ILE A 41 -0.51 7.93 23.33
N GLU A 42 0.25 8.53 24.25
CA GLU A 42 -0.14 9.76 24.96
C GLU A 42 -0.33 10.96 24.03
N GLN A 43 0.46 11.08 22.96
CA GLN A 43 0.26 12.14 21.95
C GLN A 43 -0.93 11.88 21.02
N ALA A 44 -1.30 10.62 20.86
CA ALA A 44 -2.33 10.19 19.91
C ALA A 44 -3.74 10.26 20.49
N PHE A 45 -3.89 10.26 21.82
CA PHE A 45 -5.18 10.32 22.50
C PHE A 45 -5.16 11.40 23.57
N ASP A 46 -6.29 12.08 23.76
CA ASP A 46 -6.44 13.05 24.86
C ASP A 46 -6.73 12.31 26.18
N ALA A 47 -5.75 11.52 26.63
CA ALA A 47 -5.85 10.68 27.82
C ALA A 47 -4.49 10.58 28.54
N ASP A 48 -4.50 10.71 29.87
CA ASP A 48 -3.33 10.45 30.69
C ASP A 48 -3.10 8.94 30.83
N VAL A 49 -1.89 8.48 30.54
CA VAL A 49 -1.52 7.06 30.61
C VAL A 49 -0.55 6.84 31.76
N HIS A 50 -0.85 5.86 32.61
CA HIS A 50 0.01 5.49 33.75
C HIS A 50 0.34 4.00 33.69
N VAL A 51 1.63 3.66 33.68
CA VAL A 51 2.11 2.29 33.64
C VAL A 51 2.66 1.86 35.00
N ARG A 52 2.22 0.71 35.51
CA ARG A 52 2.78 0.08 36.71
C ARG A 52 2.87 -1.43 36.52
N GLY A 53 4.08 -1.94 36.33
CA GLY A 53 4.29 -3.36 36.01
C GLY A 53 3.66 -3.71 34.66
N ASN A 54 2.69 -4.62 34.66
CA ASN A 54 1.92 -4.99 33.47
C ASN A 54 0.53 -4.33 33.44
N GLN A 55 0.25 -3.38 34.32
CA GLN A 55 -1.02 -2.65 34.34
C GLN A 55 -0.85 -1.28 33.68
N ILE A 56 -1.69 -0.98 32.72
CA ILE A 56 -1.76 0.33 32.04
C ILE A 56 -3.10 0.96 32.40
N THR A 57 -3.07 2.13 33.02
CA THR A 57 -4.26 2.87 33.44
C THR A 57 -4.43 4.11 32.59
N PHE A 58 -5.62 4.29 32.03
CA PHE A 58 -6.02 5.47 31.25
C PHE A 58 -6.95 6.36 32.06
N HIS A 59 -6.77 7.67 31.94
CA HIS A 59 -7.66 8.69 32.47
C HIS A 59 -8.00 9.71 31.39
N GLY A 60 -9.29 9.98 31.16
CA GLY A 60 -9.70 10.89 30.09
C GLY A 60 -11.17 10.72 29.70
N GLU A 61 -11.51 11.18 28.50
CA GLU A 61 -12.84 10.98 27.94
C GLU A 61 -13.11 9.51 27.61
N PRO A 62 -14.34 8.99 27.83
CA PRO A 62 -14.66 7.58 27.57
C PRO A 62 -14.34 7.11 26.14
N ALA A 63 -14.54 7.95 25.13
CA ALA A 63 -14.28 7.60 23.73
C ALA A 63 -12.78 7.45 23.44
N GLU A 64 -11.95 8.36 23.96
CA GLU A 64 -10.49 8.31 23.81
C GLU A 64 -9.90 7.10 24.56
N ILE A 65 -10.41 6.80 25.77
CA ILE A 65 -10.02 5.60 26.53
C ILE A 65 -10.34 4.33 25.76
N ALA A 66 -11.53 4.23 25.16
CA ALA A 66 -11.93 3.06 24.39
C ALA A 66 -11.02 2.84 23.15
N LEU A 67 -10.62 3.91 22.47
CA LEU A 67 -9.68 3.82 21.36
C LEU A 67 -8.27 3.44 21.82
N ALA A 68 -7.79 3.98 22.95
CA ALA A 68 -6.50 3.65 23.52
C ALA A 68 -6.42 2.20 24.01
N GLU A 69 -7.49 1.68 24.60
CA GLU A 69 -7.63 0.26 24.94
C GLU A 69 -7.55 -0.63 23.71
N ARG A 70 -8.34 -0.32 22.67
CA ARG A 70 -8.29 -1.07 21.40
C ARG A 70 -6.89 -1.04 20.79
N LEU A 71 -6.19 0.09 20.84
CA LEU A 71 -4.80 0.16 20.37
C LEU A 71 -3.90 -0.83 21.12
N LEU A 72 -3.98 -0.88 22.45
CA LEU A 72 -3.19 -1.85 23.23
C LEU A 72 -3.51 -3.30 22.84
N GLU A 73 -4.78 -3.64 22.64
CA GLU A 73 -5.18 -4.98 22.21
C GLU A 73 -4.60 -5.35 20.84
N GLU A 74 -4.61 -4.43 19.89
CA GLU A 74 -4.01 -4.61 18.56
C GLU A 74 -2.49 -4.76 18.65
N LEU A 75 -1.80 -3.93 19.43
CA LEU A 75 -0.34 -4.02 19.64
C LEU A 75 0.05 -5.35 20.30
N VAL A 76 -0.70 -5.79 21.32
CA VAL A 76 -0.50 -7.11 21.96
C VAL A 76 -0.70 -8.23 20.96
N THR A 77 -1.70 -8.13 20.09
CA THR A 77 -1.95 -9.12 19.03
C THR A 77 -0.77 -9.18 18.05
N LEU A 78 -0.24 -8.03 17.62
CA LEU A 78 0.94 -7.99 16.74
C LEU A 78 2.18 -8.62 17.35
N ILE A 79 2.49 -8.31 18.62
CA ILE A 79 3.62 -8.94 19.33
C ILE A 79 3.47 -10.46 19.36
N ARG A 80 2.24 -10.97 19.63
CA ARG A 80 1.97 -12.42 19.65
C ARG A 80 2.20 -13.08 18.31
N THR A 81 1.96 -12.38 17.21
CA THR A 81 2.26 -12.87 15.85
C THR A 81 3.75 -12.80 15.49
N GLY A 82 4.62 -12.42 16.44
CA GLY A 82 6.07 -12.31 16.24
C GLY A 82 6.49 -11.03 15.52
N GLN A 83 5.60 -10.05 15.39
CA GLN A 83 5.90 -8.81 14.72
C GLN A 83 6.45 -7.77 15.70
N GLY A 84 7.52 -7.10 15.29
CA GLY A 84 8.03 -5.94 16.03
C GLY A 84 7.09 -4.75 15.91
N ILE A 85 6.97 -4.00 17.01
CA ILE A 85 6.31 -2.70 17.02
C ILE A 85 7.36 -1.64 16.71
N SER A 86 6.95 -0.64 15.94
CA SER A 86 7.71 0.58 15.70
C SER A 86 6.78 1.77 15.85
N ASP A 87 7.33 2.97 16.01
CA ASP A 87 6.56 4.21 16.03
C ASP A 87 5.59 4.34 14.85
N GLU A 88 6.04 3.98 13.65
CA GLU A 88 5.18 3.99 12.46
C GLU A 88 4.02 3.00 12.56
N THR A 89 4.21 1.88 13.25
CA THR A 89 3.18 0.87 13.46
C THR A 89 2.09 1.41 14.39
N VAL A 90 2.49 2.07 15.49
CA VAL A 90 1.56 2.71 16.43
C VAL A 90 0.72 3.78 15.72
N GLU A 91 1.36 4.68 14.97
CA GLU A 91 0.66 5.73 14.19
C GLU A 91 -0.39 5.14 13.23
N ARG A 92 -0.05 4.06 12.53
CA ARG A 92 -0.95 3.42 11.57
C ARG A 92 -2.17 2.80 12.24
N ILE A 93 -1.98 2.10 13.36
CA ILE A 93 -3.10 1.50 14.08
C ILE A 93 -4.04 2.59 14.60
N VAL A 94 -3.50 3.69 15.15
CA VAL A 94 -4.30 4.85 15.55
C VAL A 94 -5.13 5.38 14.38
N GLY A 95 -4.52 5.56 13.20
CA GLY A 95 -5.23 6.02 12.00
C GLY A 95 -6.35 5.06 11.55
N MET A 96 -6.10 3.74 11.61
CA MET A 96 -7.11 2.73 11.28
C MET A 96 -8.26 2.73 12.28
N LEU A 97 -7.96 2.81 13.59
CA LEU A 97 -8.98 2.79 14.65
C LEU A 97 -9.91 4.01 14.58
N ARG A 98 -9.38 5.19 14.25
CA ARG A 98 -10.16 6.42 14.06
C ARG A 98 -11.07 6.39 12.82
N THR A 99 -10.81 5.49 11.87
CA THR A 99 -11.62 5.33 10.65
C THR A 99 -12.79 4.34 10.85
N GLU A 100 -12.96 3.76 12.05
CA GLU A 100 -14.03 2.82 12.44
C GLU A 100 -14.34 1.73 11.40
N THR A 101 -13.34 0.89 11.12
CA THR A 101 -13.45 -0.19 10.13
C THR A 101 -13.84 -1.53 10.78
N SER A 102 -14.52 -2.41 10.03
CA SER A 102 -14.87 -3.77 10.49
C SER A 102 -13.66 -4.71 10.65
N GLU A 103 -12.60 -4.46 9.89
CA GLU A 103 -11.36 -5.25 9.91
C GLU A 103 -10.42 -4.76 11.01
N ARG A 104 -9.74 -5.70 11.71
CA ARG A 104 -8.81 -5.36 12.79
C ARG A 104 -7.45 -4.92 12.22
N PRO A 105 -6.83 -3.84 12.76
CA PRO A 105 -5.49 -3.42 12.37
C PRO A 105 -4.42 -4.53 12.43
N ALA A 106 -4.49 -5.41 13.41
CA ALA A 106 -3.58 -6.54 13.54
C ALA A 106 -3.70 -7.53 12.38
N ASP A 107 -4.91 -7.77 11.85
CA ASP A 107 -5.11 -8.65 10.70
C ASP A 107 -4.48 -8.06 9.42
N VAL A 108 -4.53 -6.73 9.29
CA VAL A 108 -3.85 -6.00 8.20
C VAL A 108 -2.34 -6.12 8.30
N LEU A 109 -1.79 -5.78 9.47
CA LEU A 109 -0.35 -5.67 9.63
C LEU A 109 0.32 -7.04 9.83
N SER A 110 -0.43 -8.06 10.27
CA SER A 110 0.06 -9.44 10.40
C SER A 110 0.29 -10.16 9.06
N LEU A 111 -0.39 -9.71 7.99
CA LEU A 111 -0.33 -10.36 6.68
C LEU A 111 1.02 -10.15 6.00
N ASN A 112 1.88 -11.17 6.03
CA ASN A 112 3.18 -11.15 5.36
C ASN A 112 3.04 -11.73 3.95
N ILE A 113 3.40 -10.96 2.93
CA ILE A 113 3.38 -11.42 1.53
C ILE A 113 4.72 -12.08 1.20
N LEU A 114 5.81 -11.36 1.40
CA LEU A 114 7.17 -11.84 1.16
C LEU A 114 8.11 -11.36 2.24
N SER A 115 9.07 -12.21 2.57
CA SER A 115 10.19 -11.86 3.43
C SER A 115 11.48 -12.22 2.72
N ASN A 116 12.31 -11.23 2.43
CA ASN A 116 13.62 -11.44 1.81
C ASN A 116 14.67 -10.56 2.50
N ARG A 117 15.81 -11.16 2.89
CA ARG A 117 16.96 -10.45 3.53
C ARG A 117 16.55 -9.52 4.70
N GLY A 118 15.60 -9.98 5.53
CA GLY A 118 15.10 -9.20 6.67
C GLY A 118 14.14 -8.06 6.31
N ARG A 119 13.86 -7.82 5.02
CA ARG A 119 12.78 -6.93 4.57
C ARG A 119 11.51 -7.74 4.40
N THR A 120 10.42 -7.26 5.00
CA THR A 120 9.10 -7.86 4.89
C THR A 120 8.18 -6.95 4.10
N ILE A 121 7.57 -7.48 3.05
CA ILE A 121 6.58 -6.80 2.22
C ILE A 121 5.20 -7.24 2.69
N ARG A 122 4.38 -6.26 3.08
CA ARG A 122 3.04 -6.45 3.63
C ARG A 122 2.17 -5.22 3.35
N PRO A 123 0.83 -5.36 3.29
CA PRO A 123 -0.05 -4.21 3.33
C PRO A 123 0.13 -3.45 4.64
N LYS A 124 -0.01 -2.13 4.55
CA LYS A 124 0.18 -1.19 5.66
C LYS A 124 -1.07 -0.36 5.93
N THR A 125 -2.05 -0.41 5.02
CA THR A 125 -3.36 0.22 5.14
C THR A 125 -4.45 -0.77 4.82
N LEU A 126 -5.68 -0.43 5.20
CA LEU A 126 -6.83 -1.29 4.96
C LEU A 126 -7.11 -1.50 3.46
N ASN A 127 -7.06 -0.44 2.65
CA ASN A 127 -7.29 -0.58 1.21
C ASN A 127 -6.17 -1.39 0.53
N GLN A 128 -4.93 -1.30 1.04
CA GLN A 128 -3.85 -2.17 0.58
C GLN A 128 -4.12 -3.65 0.91
N LYS A 129 -4.66 -3.96 2.10
CA LYS A 129 -5.07 -5.34 2.43
C LYS A 129 -6.16 -5.82 1.50
N ARG A 130 -7.25 -5.05 1.35
CA ARG A 130 -8.36 -5.39 0.44
C ARG A 130 -7.91 -5.61 -0.99
N TYR A 131 -6.95 -4.80 -1.45
CA TYR A 131 -6.33 -4.96 -2.76
C TYR A 131 -5.56 -6.28 -2.86
N VAL A 132 -4.74 -6.60 -1.86
CA VAL A 132 -4.00 -7.88 -1.82
C VAL A 132 -4.94 -9.09 -1.76
N ASP A 133 -5.97 -9.03 -0.91
CA ASP A 133 -7.00 -10.08 -0.82
C ASP A 133 -7.75 -10.22 -2.14
N SER A 134 -8.00 -9.12 -2.86
CA SER A 134 -8.66 -9.16 -4.17
C SER A 134 -7.80 -9.86 -5.22
N ILE A 135 -6.48 -9.68 -5.20
CA ILE A 135 -5.54 -10.38 -6.09
C ILE A 135 -5.63 -11.90 -5.90
N ASP A 136 -5.83 -12.36 -4.66
CA ASP A 136 -5.99 -13.79 -4.36
C ASP A 136 -7.33 -14.33 -4.85
N ASN A 137 -8.40 -13.58 -4.63
CA ASN A 137 -9.77 -14.05 -4.85
C ASN A 137 -10.30 -13.84 -6.27
N HIS A 138 -9.62 -13.07 -7.12
CA HIS A 138 -10.07 -12.77 -8.48
C HIS A 138 -9.02 -13.15 -9.53
N THR A 139 -9.47 -13.46 -10.74
CA THR A 139 -8.60 -13.69 -11.90
C THR A 139 -8.02 -12.38 -12.44
N ILE A 140 -8.80 -11.30 -12.44
CA ILE A 140 -8.34 -9.97 -12.84
C ILE A 140 -8.56 -8.95 -11.72
N THR A 141 -7.52 -8.22 -11.35
CA THR A 141 -7.60 -7.16 -10.34
C THR A 141 -7.05 -5.85 -10.88
N PHE A 142 -7.81 -4.78 -10.74
CA PHE A 142 -7.38 -3.42 -11.03
C PHE A 142 -7.00 -2.70 -9.73
N GLY A 143 -5.74 -2.29 -9.61
CA GLY A 143 -5.24 -1.43 -8.53
C GLY A 143 -5.11 0.01 -9.00
N ILE A 144 -6.08 0.86 -8.64
CA ILE A 144 -6.18 2.23 -9.14
C ILE A 144 -5.93 3.21 -8.01
N GLY A 145 -4.95 4.10 -8.15
CA GLY A 145 -4.74 5.15 -7.15
C GLY A 145 -3.41 5.90 -7.30
N PRO A 146 -3.16 6.89 -6.42
CA PRO A 146 -1.99 7.75 -6.51
C PRO A 146 -0.64 7.02 -6.48
N ALA A 147 0.41 7.70 -6.94
CA ALA A 147 1.79 7.22 -6.81
C ALA A 147 2.19 7.04 -5.33
N GLY A 148 2.84 5.91 -5.01
CA GLY A 148 3.29 5.60 -3.65
C GLY A 148 2.25 4.92 -2.75
N THR A 149 1.07 4.58 -3.28
CA THR A 149 0.05 3.77 -2.58
C THR A 149 0.38 2.27 -2.52
N GLY A 150 1.46 1.85 -3.19
CA GLY A 150 1.91 0.45 -3.18
C GLY A 150 1.24 -0.47 -4.20
N LYS A 151 0.35 0.02 -5.08
CA LYS A 151 -0.36 -0.79 -6.09
C LYS A 151 0.52 -1.76 -6.88
N THR A 152 1.56 -1.26 -7.54
CA THR A 152 2.47 -2.07 -8.36
C THR A 152 3.38 -2.92 -7.49
N TYR A 153 3.90 -2.36 -6.39
CA TYR A 153 4.81 -3.05 -5.48
C TYR A 153 4.17 -4.27 -4.80
N LEU A 154 2.94 -4.13 -4.29
CA LEU A 154 2.19 -5.22 -3.67
C LEU A 154 1.76 -6.28 -4.70
N ALA A 155 1.39 -5.87 -5.93
CA ALA A 155 1.10 -6.81 -7.01
C ALA A 155 2.31 -7.67 -7.36
N MET A 156 3.47 -7.04 -7.50
CA MET A 156 4.73 -7.74 -7.77
C MET A 156 5.11 -8.68 -6.63
N ALA A 157 4.89 -8.29 -5.38
CA ALA A 157 5.11 -9.17 -4.24
C ALA A 157 4.20 -10.40 -4.29
N LYS A 158 2.93 -10.24 -4.67
CA LYS A 158 2.01 -11.37 -4.88
C LYS A 158 2.40 -12.25 -6.07
N ALA A 159 2.89 -11.66 -7.16
CA ALA A 159 3.41 -12.42 -8.30
C ALA A 159 4.62 -13.30 -7.92
N VAL A 160 5.57 -12.73 -7.19
CA VAL A 160 6.75 -13.47 -6.71
C VAL A 160 6.36 -14.54 -5.69
N GLN A 161 5.41 -14.26 -4.79
CA GLN A 161 4.86 -15.26 -3.87
C GLN A 161 4.24 -16.44 -4.64
N ALA A 162 3.39 -16.17 -5.63
CA ALA A 162 2.74 -17.20 -6.45
C ALA A 162 3.77 -18.04 -7.23
N LEU A 163 4.82 -17.41 -7.76
CA LEU A 163 5.91 -18.11 -8.44
C LEU A 163 6.70 -19.02 -7.49
N GLN A 164 7.01 -18.55 -6.27
CA GLN A 164 7.71 -19.35 -5.26
C GLN A 164 6.86 -20.52 -4.74
N ALA A 165 5.54 -20.31 -4.63
CA ALA A 165 4.57 -21.34 -4.27
C ALA A 165 4.31 -22.34 -5.42
N LYS A 166 4.77 -22.04 -6.65
CA LYS A 166 4.51 -22.79 -7.88
C LYS A 166 3.03 -22.81 -8.29
N ASP A 167 2.28 -21.80 -7.88
CA ASP A 167 0.91 -21.57 -8.33
C ASP A 167 0.87 -21.08 -9.79
N VAL A 168 1.97 -20.47 -10.24
CA VAL A 168 2.23 -20.09 -11.63
C VAL A 168 3.66 -20.49 -12.01
N SER A 169 3.91 -20.75 -13.29
CA SER A 169 5.27 -21.05 -13.79
C SER A 169 6.07 -19.82 -14.21
N ARG A 170 5.43 -18.66 -14.42
CA ARG A 170 6.12 -17.45 -14.86
C ARG A 170 5.45 -16.14 -14.42
N ILE A 171 6.24 -15.08 -14.37
CA ILE A 171 5.79 -13.70 -14.13
C ILE A 171 6.04 -12.88 -15.40
N ILE A 172 5.05 -12.10 -15.83
CA ILE A 172 5.17 -11.19 -16.96
C ILE A 172 4.86 -9.78 -16.48
N LEU A 173 5.86 -8.91 -16.47
CA LEU A 173 5.73 -7.50 -16.12
C LEU A 173 5.74 -6.68 -17.41
N THR A 174 4.71 -5.88 -17.61
CA THR A 174 4.58 -5.06 -18.80
C THR A 174 4.16 -3.65 -18.50
N ARG A 175 4.63 -2.70 -19.31
CA ARG A 175 4.31 -1.27 -19.23
C ARG A 175 4.05 -0.73 -20.64
N PRO A 176 3.06 0.16 -20.87
CA PRO A 176 2.91 0.81 -22.16
C PRO A 176 4.10 1.75 -22.40
N ALA A 177 4.62 1.75 -23.63
CA ALA A 177 5.60 2.74 -24.03
C ALA A 177 4.85 4.06 -24.30
N VAL A 178 5.04 5.05 -23.44
CA VAL A 178 4.52 6.40 -23.64
C VAL A 178 5.67 7.39 -23.60
N GLU A 179 5.68 8.28 -24.57
CA GLU A 179 6.67 9.35 -24.70
C GLU A 179 6.38 10.43 -23.65
N ALA A 180 6.78 10.19 -22.41
CA ALA A 180 6.68 11.18 -21.35
C ALA A 180 7.77 12.25 -21.57
N GLY A 181 7.42 13.31 -22.29
CA GLY A 181 8.23 14.55 -22.40
C GLY A 181 9.34 14.55 -23.45
N GLU A 182 10.07 13.45 -23.64
CA GLU A 182 11.08 13.31 -24.70
C GLU A 182 10.59 12.33 -25.77
N ARG A 183 10.57 12.74 -27.05
CA ARG A 183 10.21 11.81 -28.14
C ARG A 183 11.19 10.64 -28.12
N LEU A 184 10.70 9.40 -28.21
CA LEU A 184 11.52 8.18 -28.22
C LEU A 184 12.63 8.22 -29.30
N GLY A 185 12.44 9.07 -30.31
CA GLY A 185 13.40 9.40 -31.35
C GLY A 185 14.75 9.97 -30.90
N TYR A 186 14.90 10.57 -29.70
CA TYR A 186 16.13 11.30 -29.32
C TYR A 186 17.17 10.49 -28.54
N LEU A 187 16.82 9.34 -27.97
CA LEU A 187 17.82 8.48 -27.32
C LEU A 187 18.66 7.76 -28.40
N PRO A 188 20.00 7.82 -28.38
CA PRO A 188 20.84 6.99 -29.25
C PRO A 188 20.76 5.52 -28.81
N GLY A 189 20.81 4.58 -29.76
CA GLY A 189 20.81 3.14 -29.46
C GLY A 189 19.69 2.34 -30.13
N THR A 190 19.67 1.04 -29.84
CA THR A 190 18.64 0.08 -30.27
C THR A 190 17.28 0.38 -29.64
N LEU A 191 16.18 -0.09 -30.24
CA LEU A 191 14.83 0.09 -29.68
C LEU A 191 14.72 -0.40 -28.22
N THR A 192 15.46 -1.47 -27.88
CA THR A 192 15.52 -2.00 -26.52
C THR A 192 16.18 -1.02 -25.54
N GLU A 193 17.32 -0.43 -25.91
CA GLU A 193 18.03 0.57 -25.07
C GLU A 193 17.21 1.83 -24.83
N LYS A 194 16.30 2.17 -25.77
CA LYS A 194 15.38 3.30 -25.64
C LYS A 194 14.24 3.05 -24.66
N ILE A 195 13.82 1.79 -24.50
CA ILE A 195 12.68 1.42 -23.66
C ILE A 195 13.12 1.02 -22.25
N ASP A 196 14.36 0.56 -22.09
CA ASP A 196 14.93 0.13 -20.82
C ASP A 196 14.75 1.13 -19.65
N PRO A 197 14.94 2.46 -19.83
CA PRO A 197 14.69 3.41 -18.74
C PRO A 197 13.27 3.39 -18.18
N TYR A 198 12.27 3.11 -19.02
CA TYR A 198 10.86 3.04 -18.60
C TYR A 198 10.53 1.74 -17.84
N LEU A 199 11.30 0.68 -18.07
CA LEU A 199 11.14 -0.61 -17.41
C LEU A 199 11.98 -0.73 -16.13
N ARG A 200 12.99 0.14 -15.95
CA ARG A 200 13.89 0.15 -14.79
C ARG A 200 13.20 0.07 -13.42
N PRO A 201 12.11 0.82 -13.14
CA PRO A 201 11.43 0.72 -11.85
C PRO A 201 10.90 -0.69 -11.53
N LEU A 202 10.55 -1.48 -12.55
CA LEU A 202 10.13 -2.87 -12.37
C LEU A 202 11.33 -3.76 -12.01
N TYR A 203 12.50 -3.54 -12.61
CA TYR A 203 13.72 -4.25 -12.21
C TYR A 203 14.15 -3.91 -10.78
N ASP A 204 14.08 -2.63 -10.40
CA ASP A 204 14.42 -2.17 -9.05
C ASP A 204 13.51 -2.84 -8.01
N ALA A 205 12.20 -2.93 -8.28
CA ALA A 205 11.25 -3.61 -7.39
C ALA A 205 11.53 -5.12 -7.27
N LEU A 206 11.97 -5.79 -8.34
CA LEU A 206 12.38 -7.20 -8.25
C LEU A 206 13.59 -7.40 -7.34
N HIS A 207 14.55 -6.46 -7.33
CA HIS A 207 15.72 -6.51 -6.46
C HIS A 207 15.39 -6.42 -4.96
N ASP A 208 14.24 -5.83 -4.60
CA ASP A 208 13.74 -5.85 -3.24
C ASP A 208 13.12 -7.20 -2.84
N MET A 209 12.63 -7.97 -3.81
CA MET A 209 11.81 -9.18 -3.60
C MET A 209 12.60 -10.48 -3.75
N LEU A 210 13.65 -10.48 -4.56
CA LEU A 210 14.44 -11.65 -4.93
C LEU A 210 15.93 -11.41 -4.65
N ASP A 211 16.67 -12.51 -4.46
CA ASP A 211 18.13 -12.42 -4.42
C ASP A 211 18.68 -11.90 -5.77
N PRO A 212 19.59 -10.91 -5.79
CA PRO A 212 20.15 -10.34 -7.01
C PRO A 212 20.81 -11.38 -7.93
N GLU A 213 21.32 -12.49 -7.38
CA GLU A 213 21.93 -13.58 -8.16
C GLU A 213 20.89 -14.45 -8.89
N LEU A 214 19.65 -14.47 -8.43
CA LEU A 214 18.56 -15.24 -9.04
C LEU A 214 17.91 -14.47 -10.19
N ILE A 215 17.83 -13.14 -10.10
CA ILE A 215 17.12 -12.30 -11.08
C ILE A 215 17.65 -12.54 -12.52
N PRO A 216 18.97 -12.47 -12.81
CA PRO A 216 19.48 -12.75 -14.15
C PRO A 216 19.15 -14.15 -14.65
N LYS A 217 19.15 -15.16 -13.76
CA LYS A 217 18.82 -16.55 -14.12
C LYS A 217 17.35 -16.69 -14.52
N LEU A 218 16.45 -16.08 -13.74
CA LEU A 218 15.01 -16.12 -14.00
C LEU A 218 14.63 -15.35 -15.27
N LEU A 219 15.29 -14.21 -15.51
CA LEU A 219 15.13 -13.44 -16.76
C LEU A 219 15.62 -14.24 -17.97
N ALA A 220 16.83 -14.82 -17.90
CA ALA A 220 17.40 -15.60 -18.99
C ALA A 220 16.59 -16.87 -19.31
N ALA A 221 15.98 -17.49 -18.29
CA ALA A 221 15.10 -18.63 -18.45
C ALA A 221 13.69 -18.27 -18.97
N GLY A 222 13.33 -16.98 -19.01
CA GLY A 222 11.98 -16.52 -19.34
C GLY A 222 10.94 -16.80 -18.25
N THR A 223 11.38 -17.20 -17.05
CA THR A 223 10.52 -17.37 -15.87
C THR A 223 10.00 -16.01 -15.38
N ILE A 224 10.83 -14.97 -15.47
CA ILE A 224 10.40 -13.58 -15.32
C ILE A 224 10.64 -12.90 -16.67
N GLU A 225 9.62 -12.23 -17.18
CA GLU A 225 9.70 -11.44 -18.41
C GLU A 225 9.36 -9.98 -18.06
N VAL A 226 10.21 -9.04 -18.46
CA VAL A 226 9.94 -7.60 -18.36
C VAL A 226 9.95 -7.03 -19.77
N ALA A 227 8.79 -6.66 -20.29
CA ALA A 227 8.65 -6.30 -21.70
C ALA A 227 7.64 -5.17 -21.95
N PRO A 228 7.73 -4.45 -23.07
CA PRO A 228 6.72 -3.44 -23.44
C PRO A 228 5.37 -4.08 -23.80
N LEU A 229 4.28 -3.35 -23.59
CA LEU A 229 2.91 -3.84 -23.87
C LEU A 229 2.71 -4.37 -25.30
N ALA A 230 3.43 -3.82 -26.28
CA ALA A 230 3.36 -4.26 -27.68
C ALA A 230 3.71 -5.76 -27.86
N PHE A 231 4.57 -6.31 -26.99
CA PHE A 231 5.02 -7.70 -27.04
C PHE A 231 3.95 -8.69 -26.59
N MET A 232 2.85 -8.19 -26.00
CA MET A 232 1.72 -9.03 -25.58
C MET A 232 0.83 -9.43 -26.77
N ARG A 233 0.93 -8.72 -27.91
CA ARG A 233 0.07 -8.94 -29.07
C ARG A 233 0.21 -10.37 -29.61
N GLY A 234 -0.92 -11.02 -29.84
CA GLY A 234 -0.96 -12.37 -30.43
C GLY A 234 -0.57 -13.50 -29.47
N ARG A 235 -0.31 -13.21 -28.19
CA ARG A 235 0.01 -14.23 -27.19
C ARG A 235 -1.25 -14.78 -26.52
N SER A 236 -1.13 -15.98 -25.98
CA SER A 236 -2.02 -16.52 -24.94
C SER A 236 -1.15 -16.82 -23.73
N LEU A 237 -1.46 -16.19 -22.60
CA LEU A 237 -0.63 -16.19 -21.42
C LEU A 237 -1.21 -17.19 -20.43
N ASN A 238 -0.90 -18.47 -20.62
CA ASN A 238 -1.25 -19.54 -19.67
C ASN A 238 -0.22 -19.63 -18.54
N ASP A 239 -0.68 -20.13 -17.40
CA ASP A 239 0.11 -20.46 -16.20
C ASP A 239 1.05 -19.33 -15.77
N ALA A 240 0.53 -18.11 -15.75
CA ALA A 240 1.33 -16.90 -15.57
C ALA A 240 0.66 -15.90 -14.63
N PHE A 241 1.49 -15.16 -13.89
CA PHE A 241 1.08 -13.95 -13.20
C PHE A 241 1.50 -12.75 -14.02
N ILE A 242 0.54 -12.00 -14.55
CA ILE A 242 0.80 -10.88 -15.47
C ILE A 242 0.46 -9.56 -14.79
N ILE A 243 1.37 -8.60 -14.84
CA ILE A 243 1.16 -7.24 -14.31
C ILE A 243 1.29 -6.23 -15.44
N LEU A 244 0.24 -5.44 -15.67
CA LEU A 244 0.29 -4.25 -16.53
C LEU A 244 0.39 -3.01 -15.65
N ASP A 245 1.58 -2.40 -15.62
CA ASP A 245 1.83 -1.17 -14.88
C ASP A 245 1.63 0.09 -15.74
N GLU A 246 1.35 1.22 -15.09
CA GLU A 246 0.92 2.48 -15.70
C GLU A 246 -0.20 2.33 -16.73
N ALA A 247 -1.22 1.55 -16.40
CA ALA A 247 -2.29 1.24 -17.31
C ALA A 247 -3.11 2.46 -17.75
N GLN A 248 -3.04 3.60 -17.03
CA GLN A 248 -3.67 4.85 -17.47
C GLN A 248 -3.12 5.34 -18.81
N ASN A 249 -1.92 4.90 -19.18
CA ASN A 249 -1.20 5.22 -20.39
C ASN A 249 -1.48 4.23 -21.54
N THR A 250 -2.60 3.49 -21.46
CA THR A 250 -3.10 2.63 -22.54
C THR A 250 -4.31 3.26 -23.23
N SER A 251 -4.52 2.97 -24.52
CA SER A 251 -5.80 3.21 -25.19
C SER A 251 -6.83 2.11 -24.85
N PRO A 252 -8.14 2.33 -25.09
CA PRO A 252 -9.16 1.29 -24.90
C PRO A 252 -8.89 0.02 -25.73
N GLU A 253 -8.37 0.19 -26.95
CA GLU A 253 -8.00 -0.93 -27.83
C GLU A 253 -6.81 -1.72 -27.27
N GLN A 254 -5.81 -1.03 -26.71
CA GLN A 254 -4.66 -1.66 -26.07
C GLN A 254 -5.07 -2.41 -24.79
N MET A 255 -5.93 -1.81 -23.96
CA MET A 255 -6.49 -2.46 -22.78
C MET A 255 -7.27 -3.73 -23.16
N LYS A 256 -8.17 -3.64 -24.15
CA LYS A 256 -8.90 -4.80 -24.67
C LYS A 256 -7.95 -5.87 -25.24
N MET A 257 -6.95 -5.45 -26.01
CA MET A 257 -5.94 -6.36 -26.55
C MET A 257 -5.23 -7.12 -25.43
N PHE A 258 -4.82 -6.41 -24.37
CA PHE A 258 -4.12 -6.98 -23.23
C PHE A 258 -4.99 -7.95 -22.41
N LEU A 259 -6.18 -7.53 -21.99
CA LEU A 259 -7.06 -8.36 -21.15
C LEU A 259 -7.46 -9.65 -21.87
N THR A 260 -7.61 -9.61 -23.20
CA THR A 260 -7.90 -10.81 -24.01
C THR A 260 -6.69 -11.73 -24.24
N ARG A 261 -5.52 -11.44 -23.65
CA ARG A 261 -4.37 -12.37 -23.63
C ARG A 261 -4.43 -13.37 -22.48
N LEU A 262 -5.35 -13.19 -21.53
CA LEU A 262 -5.54 -14.10 -20.40
C LEU A 262 -5.68 -15.56 -20.88
N GLY A 263 -4.83 -16.44 -20.36
CA GLY A 263 -4.90 -17.88 -20.56
C GLY A 263 -5.36 -18.62 -19.30
N PHE A 264 -5.41 -19.95 -19.38
CA PHE A 264 -5.76 -20.81 -18.25
C PHE A 264 -4.67 -20.79 -17.17
N GLY A 265 -5.09 -20.89 -15.90
CA GLY A 265 -4.17 -20.92 -14.76
C GLY A 265 -3.41 -19.61 -14.54
N SER A 266 -3.92 -18.49 -15.07
CA SER A 266 -3.24 -17.20 -15.01
C SER A 266 -4.02 -16.18 -14.20
N LYS A 267 -3.30 -15.19 -13.68
CA LYS A 267 -3.86 -14.02 -13.01
C LYS A 267 -3.34 -12.74 -13.66
N ILE A 268 -4.20 -11.74 -13.78
CA ILE A 268 -3.83 -10.42 -14.30
C ILE A 268 -4.04 -9.38 -13.19
N VAL A 269 -3.01 -8.55 -12.97
CA VAL A 269 -3.14 -7.34 -12.17
C VAL A 269 -2.83 -6.12 -13.03
N VAL A 270 -3.76 -5.17 -13.07
CA VAL A 270 -3.63 -3.92 -13.83
C VAL A 270 -3.48 -2.78 -12.84
N THR A 271 -2.36 -2.06 -12.89
CA THR A 271 -2.08 -0.96 -11.97
C THR A 271 -2.00 0.37 -12.71
N GLY A 272 -2.55 1.43 -12.13
CA GLY A 272 -2.47 2.76 -12.73
C GLY A 272 -2.99 3.87 -11.84
N ASP A 273 -2.80 5.10 -12.31
CA ASP A 273 -3.32 6.32 -11.69
C ASP A 273 -4.13 7.10 -12.73
N THR A 274 -5.46 7.12 -12.59
CA THR A 274 -6.32 7.80 -13.56
C THR A 274 -6.10 9.31 -13.61
N THR A 275 -5.37 9.92 -12.66
CA THR A 275 -5.05 11.35 -12.64
C THR A 275 -3.77 11.72 -13.41
N GLN A 276 -2.89 10.75 -13.68
CA GLN A 276 -1.57 10.95 -14.32
C GLN A 276 -1.55 10.35 -15.73
N VAL A 277 -2.40 10.86 -16.62
CA VAL A 277 -2.50 10.36 -18.00
C VAL A 277 -1.52 11.12 -18.89
N ASP A 278 -0.54 10.41 -19.44
CA ASP A 278 0.50 10.94 -20.34
C ASP A 278 0.17 10.72 -21.83
N LEU A 279 -1.07 10.34 -22.14
CA LEU A 279 -1.50 10.11 -23.52
C LEU A 279 -1.63 11.41 -24.31
N PRO A 280 -1.36 11.38 -25.64
CA PRO A 280 -1.62 12.51 -26.52
C PRO A 280 -3.06 13.05 -26.39
N SER A 281 -3.20 14.37 -26.52
CA SER A 281 -4.49 15.04 -26.43
C SER A 281 -5.53 14.42 -27.37
N GLY A 282 -6.72 14.15 -26.84
CA GLY A 282 -7.84 13.54 -27.58
C GLY A 282 -7.96 12.02 -27.44
N ILE A 283 -6.93 11.32 -26.94
CA ILE A 283 -7.02 9.88 -26.67
C ILE A 283 -7.56 9.66 -25.26
N LYS A 284 -8.66 8.90 -25.13
CA LYS A 284 -9.18 8.50 -23.83
C LYS A 284 -8.30 7.40 -23.24
N SER A 285 -8.05 7.47 -21.93
CA SER A 285 -7.37 6.40 -21.19
C SER A 285 -8.23 5.14 -21.16
N GLY A 286 -7.64 4.01 -21.55
CA GLY A 286 -8.23 2.68 -21.48
C GLY A 286 -8.59 2.29 -20.05
N LEU A 287 -7.78 2.68 -19.07
CA LEU A 287 -8.07 2.44 -17.65
C LEU A 287 -9.35 3.14 -17.19
N ARG A 288 -9.56 4.41 -17.58
CA ARG A 288 -10.79 5.13 -17.22
C ARG A 288 -12.04 4.54 -17.89
N VAL A 289 -11.89 4.07 -19.12
CA VAL A 289 -13.01 3.51 -19.91
C VAL A 289 -13.37 2.10 -19.46
N VAL A 290 -12.38 1.27 -19.11
CA VAL A 290 -12.61 -0.15 -18.78
C VAL A 290 -13.39 -0.32 -17.48
N GLU A 291 -13.24 0.59 -16.52
CA GLU A 291 -14.02 0.59 -15.28
C GLU A 291 -15.53 0.53 -15.57
N GLY A 292 -16.06 1.39 -16.44
CA GLY A 292 -17.48 1.38 -16.78
C GLY A 292 -17.92 0.27 -17.74
N ILE A 293 -16.98 -0.48 -18.33
CA ILE A 293 -17.28 -1.59 -19.25
C ILE A 293 -17.34 -2.93 -18.49
N LEU A 294 -16.50 -3.10 -17.46
CA LEU A 294 -16.30 -4.38 -16.79
C LEU A 294 -16.82 -4.41 -15.34
N ASP A 295 -17.52 -3.38 -14.88
CA ASP A 295 -18.01 -3.28 -13.48
C ASP A 295 -18.87 -4.48 -13.05
N ASP A 296 -19.70 -5.01 -13.95
CA ASP A 296 -20.62 -6.13 -13.68
C ASP A 296 -20.01 -7.51 -14.01
N VAL A 297 -18.74 -7.58 -14.43
CA VAL A 297 -18.12 -8.85 -14.83
C VAL A 297 -17.59 -9.57 -13.59
N GLN A 298 -18.13 -10.76 -13.33
CA GLN A 298 -17.66 -11.62 -12.24
C GLN A 298 -16.18 -11.96 -12.41
N ASP A 299 -15.50 -12.21 -11.29
CA ASP A 299 -14.07 -12.57 -11.24
C ASP A 299 -13.11 -11.44 -11.70
N ILE A 300 -13.64 -10.22 -11.82
CA ILE A 300 -12.90 -8.97 -11.99
C ILE A 300 -13.15 -8.07 -10.77
N SER A 301 -12.10 -7.47 -10.24
CA SER A 301 -12.18 -6.57 -9.07
C SER A 301 -11.52 -5.21 -9.34
N PHE A 302 -12.18 -4.13 -8.92
CA PHE A 302 -11.63 -2.77 -8.96
C PHE A 302 -11.34 -2.27 -7.55
N ASN A 303 -10.06 -2.07 -7.24
CA ASN A 303 -9.58 -1.62 -5.94
C ASN A 303 -9.06 -0.20 -6.05
N ARG A 304 -9.73 0.74 -5.36
CA ARG A 304 -9.34 2.15 -5.31
C ARG A 304 -8.47 2.41 -4.09
N LEU A 305 -7.22 2.74 -4.33
CA LEU A 305 -6.28 3.27 -3.34
C LEU A 305 -6.33 4.81 -3.38
N THR A 306 -6.16 5.42 -2.23
CA THR A 306 -6.32 6.87 -2.02
C THR A 306 -5.01 7.51 -1.53
N ALA A 307 -5.00 8.82 -1.36
CA ALA A 307 -3.85 9.53 -0.76
C ALA A 307 -3.54 9.03 0.66
N HIS A 308 -4.54 8.54 1.40
CA HIS A 308 -4.35 7.94 2.73
C HIS A 308 -3.59 6.61 2.70
N ASP A 309 -3.54 5.95 1.53
CA ASP A 309 -2.81 4.70 1.33
C ASP A 309 -1.34 4.92 0.94
N VAL A 310 -0.91 6.18 0.80
CA VAL A 310 0.47 6.52 0.45
C VAL A 310 1.38 6.29 1.66
N VAL A 311 2.24 5.27 1.57
CA VAL A 311 3.23 5.01 2.60
C VAL A 311 4.60 5.38 2.09
N ARG A 312 5.08 6.54 2.53
CA ARG A 312 6.43 7.03 2.25
C ARG A 312 7.15 7.30 3.57
N HIS A 313 8.47 7.39 3.49
CA HIS A 313 9.28 7.80 4.63
C HIS A 313 8.81 9.17 5.15
N ARG A 314 8.74 9.35 6.48
CA ARG A 314 8.23 10.56 7.14
C ARG A 314 8.83 11.86 6.60
N LEU A 315 10.13 11.84 6.28
CA LEU A 315 10.82 13.00 5.71
C LEU A 315 10.26 13.40 4.34
N VAL A 316 9.89 12.43 3.49
CA VAL A 316 9.29 12.72 2.18
C VAL A 316 7.96 13.44 2.35
N GLY A 317 7.13 13.02 3.31
CA GLY A 317 5.89 13.73 3.65
C GLY A 317 6.14 15.17 4.10
N LYS A 318 7.16 15.39 4.94
CA LYS A 318 7.57 16.75 5.36
C LYS A 318 8.05 17.61 4.21
N ILE A 319 8.78 17.02 3.26
CA ILE A 319 9.25 17.72 2.05
C ILE A 319 8.06 18.13 1.18
N VAL A 320 7.14 17.20 0.90
CA VAL A 320 5.94 17.50 0.09
C VAL A 320 5.11 18.61 0.72
N ALA A 321 4.81 18.52 2.02
CA ALA A 321 4.04 19.55 2.74
C ALA A 321 4.73 20.94 2.72
N ALA A 322 6.06 20.99 2.70
CA ALA A 322 6.81 22.23 2.59
C ALA A 322 6.66 22.88 1.19
N TYR A 323 6.64 22.08 0.13
CA TYR A 323 6.38 22.53 -1.23
C TYR A 323 4.92 22.99 -1.41
N ASP A 324 3.94 22.20 -0.94
CA ASP A 324 2.53 22.56 -1.01
C ASP A 324 2.27 23.92 -0.32
N THR A 325 2.93 24.16 0.82
CA THR A 325 2.86 25.44 1.54
C THR A 325 3.50 26.60 0.77
N TYR A 326 4.57 26.33 0.02
CA TYR A 326 5.23 27.33 -0.82
C TYR A 326 4.37 27.69 -2.02
N ASP A 327 3.83 26.70 -2.72
CA ASP A 327 3.00 26.88 -3.91
C ASP A 327 1.69 27.62 -3.57
N ALA A 328 1.03 27.24 -2.46
CA ALA A 328 -0.17 27.93 -1.97
C ALA A 328 0.07 29.40 -1.56
N LYS A 329 1.32 29.77 -1.23
CA LYS A 329 1.71 31.16 -0.97
C LYS A 329 2.06 31.91 -2.26
N GLY A 330 2.57 31.20 -3.28
CA GLY A 330 2.87 31.73 -4.60
C GLY A 330 1.61 32.12 -5.38
N GLU A 331 0.55 31.31 -5.31
CA GLU A 331 -0.75 31.60 -5.97
C GLU A 331 -1.53 32.77 -5.35
N ARG A 332 -1.13 33.26 -4.17
CA ARG A 332 -1.74 34.43 -3.50
C ARG A 332 -1.02 35.75 -3.77
N ARG A 333 0.00 35.76 -4.63
CA ARG A 333 0.73 36.96 -5.06
C ARG A 333 0.45 37.26 -6.52
#